data_AF-A0AAU1NN09-F1
#
_entry.id   AF-A0AAU1NN09-F1
#
_cell.length_a   1.000
_cell.length_b   1.000
_cell.length_c   1.000
_cell.angle_alpha   90.00
_cell.angle_beta   90.00
_cell.angle_gamma   90.00
#
_symmetry.space_group_name_H-M   'P 1'
#
loop_
_entity.id
_entity.type
_entity.pdbx_description
1 polymer ?
#
loop_
_entity_poly.entity_id
_entity_poly.type
_entity_poly.pdbx_seq_one_letter_code
_entity_poly.pdbx_strand_id
1 'polypeptide(L)'
;MIVRGSAEAGPYRCPCCRFITLAERGAFEICDVCYWEDDGQDEHDADEVRGGPNHDLSLRQARQNFEAIGACNEYCAQFVRDPLPEEHPGSETSFGTGTLHSLSVSAAGTEAASPGLSRPRH
;
A
#
# COMPACT_ATOMS: atom_id res chain seq x y z
N MET A 1 -4.85 -2.35 35.57
CA MET A 1 -3.78 -2.38 34.55
C MET A 1 -4.14 -3.46 33.55
N ILE A 2 -4.94 -3.13 32.53
CA ILE A 2 -5.22 -4.07 31.45
C ILE A 2 -4.16 -3.78 30.39
N VAL A 3 -3.17 -4.66 30.29
CA VAL A 3 -2.22 -4.66 29.18
C VAL A 3 -3.02 -5.15 27.96
N ARG A 4 -3.49 -4.22 27.13
CA ARG A 4 -3.99 -4.56 25.78
C ARG A 4 -2.86 -4.30 24.81
N GLY A 5 -2.17 -5.38 24.44
CA GLY A 5 -1.07 -5.31 23.48
C GLY A 5 -0.35 -6.64 23.36
N SER A 6 -1.07 -7.69 22.93
CA SER A 6 -0.45 -8.84 22.28
C SER A 6 -1.04 -8.93 20.88
N ALA A 7 -0.68 -7.97 20.03
CA ALA A 7 -0.67 -8.19 18.59
C ALA A 7 0.71 -8.74 18.28
N GLU A 8 0.93 -10.02 18.54
CA GLU A 8 2.12 -10.72 18.07
C GLU A 8 2.01 -10.79 16.55
N ALA A 9 2.65 -9.81 15.88
CA ALA A 9 3.04 -9.79 14.46
C ALA A 9 2.01 -10.32 13.44
N GLY A 10 0.90 -9.61 13.28
CA GLY A 10 0.02 -9.77 12.10
C GLY A 10 0.63 -9.09 10.85
N PRO A 11 0.21 -9.47 9.64
CA PRO A 11 1.02 -9.32 8.44
C PRO A 11 1.32 -7.85 8.13
N TYR A 12 2.57 -7.59 7.79
CA TYR A 12 3.12 -6.27 7.59
C TYR A 12 3.16 -5.88 6.11
N ARG A 13 3.10 -4.57 5.88
CA ARG A 13 3.20 -3.99 4.55
C ARG A 13 4.64 -4.01 4.08
N CYS A 14 4.86 -4.51 2.88
CA CYS A 14 6.13 -4.35 2.19
C CYS A 14 6.46 -2.85 2.07
N PRO A 15 7.67 -2.40 2.44
CA PRO A 15 8.04 -0.99 2.34
C PRO A 15 8.08 -0.49 0.89
N CYS A 16 8.25 -1.39 -0.08
CA CYS A 16 8.26 -1.07 -1.50
C CYS A 16 6.83 -0.91 -2.05
N CYS A 17 6.07 -2.00 -2.18
CA CYS A 17 4.77 -1.99 -2.87
C CYS A 17 3.55 -1.72 -1.96
N ARG A 18 3.74 -1.69 -0.63
CA ARG A 18 2.70 -1.44 0.39
C ARG A 18 1.58 -2.48 0.50
N PHE A 19 1.64 -3.57 -0.27
CA PHE A 19 0.82 -4.77 -0.04
C PHE A 19 1.25 -5.50 1.23
N ILE A 20 0.29 -6.19 1.84
CA ILE A 20 0.45 -6.91 3.11
C ILE A 20 0.99 -8.32 2.79
N THR A 21 2.30 -8.45 2.66
CA THR A 21 2.97 -9.66 2.16
C THR A 21 4.01 -10.24 3.11
N LEU A 22 4.37 -9.51 4.17
CA LEU A 22 5.45 -9.88 5.09
C LEU A 22 4.87 -10.42 6.40
N ALA A 23 5.44 -11.49 6.95
CA ALA A 23 5.08 -11.96 8.28
C ALA A 23 5.75 -11.15 9.38
N GLU A 24 6.96 -10.63 9.15
CA GLU A 24 7.73 -9.79 10.08
C GLU A 24 8.45 -8.64 9.34
N ARG A 25 8.67 -7.50 10.02
CA ARG A 25 9.46 -6.39 9.47
C ARG A 25 10.96 -6.56 9.73
N GLY A 26 11.77 -6.32 8.71
CA GLY A 26 13.23 -6.38 8.80
C GLY A 26 13.78 -7.80 8.92
N ALA A 27 12.98 -8.81 8.58
CA ALA A 27 13.31 -10.23 8.70
C ALA A 27 13.91 -10.83 7.40
N PHE A 28 14.32 -9.99 6.44
CA PHE A 28 14.88 -10.39 5.15
C PHE A 28 13.91 -11.24 4.31
N GLU A 29 12.61 -11.05 4.51
CA GLU A 29 11.59 -11.70 3.68
C GLU A 29 11.50 -11.01 2.32
N ILE A 30 11.36 -11.81 1.26
CA ILE A 30 11.16 -11.32 -0.11
C ILE A 30 9.65 -11.19 -0.36
N CYS A 31 9.21 -9.99 -0.73
CA CYS A 31 7.82 -9.75 -1.08
C CYS A 31 7.45 -10.41 -2.41
N ASP A 32 6.49 -11.34 -2.43
CA ASP A 32 6.04 -12.00 -3.67
C ASP A 32 5.43 -11.06 -4.74
N VAL A 33 4.99 -9.86 -4.33
CA VAL A 33 4.29 -8.92 -5.23
C VAL A 33 5.26 -8.00 -5.96
N CYS A 34 6.38 -7.62 -5.34
CA CYS A 34 7.34 -6.71 -5.96
C CYS A 34 8.78 -7.21 -5.93
N TYR A 35 9.04 -8.34 -5.27
CA TYR A 35 10.35 -8.98 -5.12
C TYR A 35 11.41 -8.14 -4.38
N TRP A 36 10.98 -7.18 -3.56
CA TRP A 36 11.89 -6.46 -2.64
C TRP A 36 12.14 -7.30 -1.39
N GLU A 37 13.40 -7.40 -0.96
CA GLU A 37 13.75 -8.01 0.34
C GLU A 37 13.64 -6.97 1.47
N ASP A 38 12.85 -7.26 2.50
CA ASP A 38 12.70 -6.37 3.65
C ASP A 38 13.89 -6.48 4.61
N ASP A 39 14.94 -5.73 4.31
CA ASP A 39 16.14 -5.54 5.13
C ASP A 39 15.95 -4.50 6.26
N GLY A 40 14.71 -4.05 6.47
CA GLY A 40 14.34 -3.07 7.48
C GLY A 40 14.52 -1.61 7.05
N GLN A 41 14.82 -1.33 5.77
CA GLN A 41 14.75 0.04 5.25
C GLN A 41 13.33 0.62 5.34
N ASP A 42 13.27 1.92 5.59
CA ASP A 42 12.02 2.68 5.64
C ASP A 42 12.19 4.10 5.07
N GLU A 43 11.31 5.02 5.50
CA GLU A 43 11.25 6.38 4.99
C GLU A 43 12.52 7.18 5.31
N HIS A 44 13.19 6.92 6.43
CA HIS A 44 14.33 7.74 6.86
C HIS A 44 15.60 7.48 6.05
N ASP A 45 15.71 6.29 5.44
CA ASP A 45 16.86 5.83 4.66
C ASP A 45 16.46 5.31 3.28
N ALA A 46 15.28 5.70 2.79
CA ALA A 46 14.75 5.23 1.51
C ALA A 46 15.66 5.52 0.31
N ASP A 47 16.53 6.53 0.43
CA ASP A 47 17.47 6.93 -0.61
C ASP A 47 18.83 6.21 -0.51
N GLU A 48 19.09 5.49 0.58
CA GLU A 48 20.32 4.75 0.77
C GLU A 48 20.30 3.43 -0.01
N VAL A 49 21.43 3.11 -0.65
CA VAL A 49 21.64 1.80 -1.28
C VAL A 49 22.41 0.94 -0.30
N ARG A 50 21.73 -0.03 0.32
CA ARG A 50 22.34 -0.95 1.30
C ARG A 50 23.03 -2.16 0.67
N GLY A 51 22.79 -2.45 -0.61
CA GLY A 51 23.39 -3.62 -1.26
C GLY A 51 22.59 -4.90 -1.02
N GLY A 52 23.32 -6.01 -0.90
CA GLY A 52 22.73 -7.31 -0.62
C GLY A 52 21.81 -7.81 -1.75
N PRO A 53 20.73 -8.53 -1.40
CA PRO A 53 19.73 -9.02 -2.37
C PRO A 53 18.98 -7.91 -3.12
N ASN A 54 18.94 -6.69 -2.57
CA ASN A 54 18.39 -5.51 -3.24
C ASN A 54 19.40 -4.83 -4.20
N HIS A 55 20.63 -5.35 -4.31
CA HIS A 55 21.66 -4.90 -5.24
C HIS A 55 21.94 -3.37 -5.16
N ASP A 56 21.93 -2.69 -6.29
CA ASP A 56 22.19 -1.26 -6.42
C ASP A 56 20.92 -0.39 -6.28
N LEU A 57 19.81 -0.97 -5.83
CA LEU A 57 18.56 -0.25 -5.60
C LEU A 57 18.47 0.34 -4.20
N SER A 58 18.04 1.59 -4.14
CA SER A 58 17.45 2.16 -2.95
C SER A 58 15.96 1.82 -2.89
N LEU A 59 15.38 1.83 -1.70
CA LEU A 59 13.94 1.62 -1.51
C LEU A 59 13.08 2.64 -2.30
N ARG A 60 13.54 3.90 -2.42
CA ARG A 60 12.85 4.92 -3.24
C ARG A 60 12.83 4.52 -4.72
N GLN A 61 13.95 4.03 -5.25
CA GLN A 61 14.02 3.58 -6.64
C GLN A 61 13.14 2.34 -6.86
N ALA A 62 13.15 1.39 -5.90
CA ALA A 62 12.28 0.21 -5.98
C ALA A 62 10.79 0.57 -5.99
N ARG A 63 10.36 1.58 -5.21
CA ARG A 63 8.98 2.12 -5.26
C ARG A 63 8.62 2.67 -6.63
N GLN A 64 9.50 3.49 -7.21
CA GLN A 64 9.30 4.05 -8.54
C GLN A 64 9.22 2.96 -9.62
N ASN A 65 10.09 1.95 -9.52
CA ASN A 65 10.06 0.81 -10.41
C ASN A 65 8.76 0.03 -10.26
N PHE A 66 8.30 -0.22 -9.03
CA PHE A 66 7.04 -0.92 -8.80
C PHE A 66 5.86 -0.18 -9.45
N GLU A 67 5.80 1.15 -9.32
CA GLU A 67 4.78 1.97 -9.99
C GLU A 67 4.85 1.87 -11.53
N ALA A 68 6.05 1.75 -12.10
CA ALA A 68 6.26 1.72 -13.55
C ALA A 68 6.08 0.33 -14.18
N ILE A 69 6.56 -0.73 -13.51
CA ILE A 69 6.72 -2.08 -14.08
C ILE A 69 6.14 -3.20 -13.20
N GLY A 70 5.62 -2.90 -12.00
CA GLY A 70 5.06 -3.92 -11.10
C GLY A 70 6.09 -4.76 -10.35
N ALA A 71 7.38 -4.41 -10.39
CA ALA A 71 8.46 -5.08 -9.68
C ALA A 71 9.51 -4.07 -9.17
N CYS A 72 10.32 -4.47 -8.19
CA CYS A 72 11.39 -3.62 -7.64
C CYS A 72 12.49 -3.29 -8.66
N ASN A 73 12.66 -4.12 -9.69
CA ASN A 73 13.48 -3.87 -10.87
C ASN A 73 13.03 -4.76 -12.06
N GLU A 74 13.59 -4.50 -13.24
CA GLU A 74 13.22 -5.20 -14.49
C GLU A 74 13.51 -6.71 -14.44
N TYR A 75 14.63 -7.11 -13.83
CA TYR A 75 15.01 -8.52 -13.73
C TYR A 75 14.02 -9.32 -12.87
N CYS A 76 13.51 -8.70 -11.82
CA CYS A 76 12.62 -9.33 -10.85
C CYS A 76 11.18 -9.50 -11.35
N ALA A 77 10.79 -8.82 -12.44
CA ALA A 77 9.45 -8.89 -13.00
C ALA A 77 9.00 -10.30 -13.41
N GLN A 78 9.93 -11.23 -13.63
CA GLN A 78 9.61 -12.63 -13.93
C GLN A 78 9.27 -13.48 -12.69
N PHE A 79 9.51 -12.96 -11.48
CA PHE A 79 9.31 -13.69 -10.21
C PHE A 79 8.14 -13.15 -9.39
N VAL A 80 7.51 -12.06 -9.81
CA VAL A 80 6.37 -11.47 -9.10
C VAL A 80 5.06 -12.17 -9.47
N ARG A 81 4.08 -12.06 -8.57
CA ARG A 81 2.67 -12.39 -8.83
C ARG A 81 1.79 -11.18 -8.54
N ASP A 82 0.56 -11.23 -9.06
CA ASP A 82 -0.47 -10.30 -8.64
C ASP A 82 -0.74 -10.43 -7.12
N PRO A 83 -1.06 -9.32 -6.43
CA PRO A 83 -1.47 -9.35 -5.03
C PRO A 83 -2.77 -10.14 -4.87
N LEU A 84 -2.87 -10.94 -3.81
CA LEU A 84 -4.10 -11.61 -3.42
C LEU A 84 -5.10 -10.59 -2.85
N PRO A 85 -6.42 -10.84 -2.93
CA PRO A 85 -7.44 -9.95 -2.37
C PRO A 85 -7.20 -9.56 -0.90
N GLU A 86 -6.67 -10.49 -0.10
CA GLU A 86 -6.38 -10.28 1.33
C GLU A 86 -5.15 -9.39 1.55
N GLU A 87 -4.23 -9.30 0.59
CA GLU A 87 -2.99 -8.52 0.70
C GLU A 87 -3.21 -7.03 0.41
N HIS A 88 -4.40 -6.66 -0.10
CA HIS A 88 -4.74 -5.27 -0.35
C HIS A 88 -4.90 -4.49 0.97
N PRO A 89 -4.26 -3.32 1.10
CA PRO A 89 -4.52 -2.37 2.16
C PRO A 89 -6.02 -2.11 2.42
N GLY A 90 -6.52 -2.48 3.60
CA GLY A 90 -7.92 -2.24 3.95
C GLY A 90 -8.90 -3.27 3.38
N SER A 91 -8.41 -4.43 2.94
CA SER A 91 -9.21 -5.65 2.79
C SER A 91 -9.73 -6.08 4.17
N GLU A 92 -10.76 -5.39 4.68
CA GLU A 92 -11.40 -5.80 5.92
C GLU A 92 -12.04 -7.18 5.70
N THR A 93 -11.35 -8.25 6.12
CA THR A 93 -12.03 -9.49 6.46
C THR A 93 -12.89 -9.16 7.68
N SER A 94 -14.17 -8.90 7.41
CA SER A 94 -15.18 -8.64 8.42
C SER A 94 -15.30 -9.83 9.37
N PHE A 95 -14.56 -9.81 10.46
CA PHE A 95 -14.91 -10.51 11.68
C PHE A 95 -15.00 -9.49 12.81
N GLY A 96 -16.16 -8.83 12.85
CA GLY A 96 -16.53 -7.91 13.91
C GLY A 96 -17.93 -7.37 13.65
N THR A 97 -18.95 -8.13 14.04
CA THR A 97 -20.35 -7.67 14.04
C THR A 97 -20.47 -6.48 14.98
N GLY A 98 -20.57 -5.28 14.41
CA GLY A 98 -20.85 -4.04 15.11
C GLY A 98 -21.88 -3.24 14.33
N THR A 99 -23.16 -3.50 14.59
CA THR A 99 -24.28 -2.75 14.02
C THR A 99 -24.37 -1.33 14.62
N LEU A 100 -24.85 -0.41 13.77
CA LEU A 100 -25.46 0.92 14.03
C LEU A 100 -24.47 2.11 13.97
N HIS A 101 -24.77 3.23 13.29
CA HIS A 101 -26.07 3.79 12.93
C HIS A 101 -25.96 4.70 11.69
N SER A 102 -26.97 4.60 10.82
CA SER A 102 -27.23 5.54 9.73
C SER A 102 -27.65 6.89 10.32
N LEU A 103 -27.01 7.99 9.93
CA LEU A 103 -27.60 9.32 10.09
C LEU A 103 -27.62 10.02 8.73
N SER A 104 -28.75 9.80 8.06
CA SER A 104 -29.24 10.61 6.96
C SER A 104 -29.58 12.00 7.51
N VAL A 105 -28.98 13.06 6.97
CA VAL A 105 -29.51 14.42 7.14
C VAL A 105 -29.85 14.96 5.77
N SER A 106 -31.14 14.94 5.44
CA SER A 106 -31.73 15.66 4.33
C SER A 106 -32.10 17.06 4.79
N ALA A 107 -31.74 18.09 4.01
CA ALA A 107 -32.42 19.38 4.02
C ALA A 107 -32.43 19.91 2.57
N ALA A 108 -33.62 20.29 2.10
CA ALA A 108 -33.95 20.67 0.73
C ALA A 108 -34.03 22.20 0.53
N GLY A 109 -33.84 22.62 -0.74
CA GLY A 109 -34.31 23.88 -1.36
C GLY A 109 -33.52 25.15 -1.02
N THR A 110 -33.17 26.06 -1.94
CA THR A 110 -33.95 26.55 -3.10
C THR A 110 -33.03 27.13 -4.20
N GLU A 111 -33.59 27.14 -5.41
CA GLU A 111 -33.07 27.46 -6.75
C GLU A 111 -32.59 28.90 -7.00
N ALA A 112 -31.67 29.11 -7.96
CA ALA A 112 -31.69 30.24 -8.90
C ALA A 112 -30.77 30.04 -10.14
N ALA A 113 -31.42 30.03 -11.30
CA ALA A 113 -31.03 30.23 -12.71
C ALA A 113 -29.59 30.62 -13.16
N SER A 114 -29.17 29.89 -14.21
CA SER A 114 -28.28 30.13 -15.39
C SER A 114 -28.26 31.57 -16.01
N PRO A 115 -27.36 31.94 -16.98
CA PRO A 115 -26.69 31.09 -17.97
C PRO A 115 -25.24 31.39 -18.44
N GLY A 116 -24.58 30.33 -18.94
CA GLY A 116 -23.88 30.27 -20.24
C GLY A 116 -22.61 31.10 -20.48
N LEU A 117 -21.48 30.42 -20.72
CA LEU A 117 -20.70 30.66 -21.95
C LEU A 117 -19.75 29.49 -22.27
N SER A 118 -19.80 29.11 -23.53
CA SER A 118 -19.02 28.08 -24.22
C SER A 118 -17.50 28.29 -24.14
N ARG A 119 -16.73 27.21 -24.03
CA ARG A 119 -15.34 27.17 -24.51
C ARG A 119 -15.05 25.87 -25.26
N PRO A 120 -14.55 25.91 -26.50
CA PRO A 120 -14.05 24.74 -27.21
C PRO A 120 -12.54 24.50 -26.92
N ARG A 121 -12.21 23.20 -26.91
CA ARG A 121 -10.98 22.48 -27.33
C ARG A 121 -9.60 23.16 -27.21
N HIS A 122 -8.67 22.42 -26.60
CA HIS A 122 -7.54 21.82 -27.30
C HIS A 122 -7.23 20.45 -26.69
#